data_AF-A0AAD7KWT2-F1
#
_entry.id   AF-A0AAD7KWT2-F1
#
_cell.length_a   1.000
_cell.length_b   1.000
_cell.length_c   1.000
_cell.angle_alpha   90.00
_cell.angle_beta   90.00
_cell.angle_gamma   90.00
#
_symmetry.space_group_name_H-M   'P 1'
#
loop_
_entity.id
_entity.type
_entity.pdbx_description
1 polymer ?
#
loop_
_entity_poly.entity_id
_entity_poly.type
_entity_poly.pdbx_seq_one_letter_code
_entity_poly.pdbx_strand_id
1 'polypeptide(L)'
;MEEAMATARWKKWWDVNALKIQMETYCENGLQPWTSKKLPYSSDVPDSALILRKHGVGSNLFSCLMFNELEAFNPRDQLAFAFVRDHMNPKLKLNMFEVEVFEQVALEYRHNLKHSGGKGTSTNLVSKNKRTKRANPDLLFVNGSCCSRCQNYLNIMWGESHN
;
A
#
# COMPACT_ATOMS: atom_id res chain seq x y z
N MET A 1 -5.11 -0.21 3.20
CA MET A 1 -5.35 -1.36 4.11
C MET A 1 -5.10 -2.72 3.46
N GLU A 2 -5.62 -2.93 2.25
CA GLU A 2 -5.59 -4.21 1.52
C GLU A 2 -4.19 -4.80 1.34
N GLU A 3 -3.22 -3.98 0.97
CA GLU A 3 -1.84 -4.43 0.75
C GLU A 3 -1.16 -4.88 2.06
N ALA A 4 -1.36 -4.14 3.15
CA ALA A 4 -0.87 -4.55 4.48
C ALA A 4 -1.50 -5.87 4.92
N MET A 5 -2.82 -6.03 4.70
CA MET A 5 -3.52 -7.30 4.95
C MET A 5 -2.97 -8.44 4.10
N ALA A 6 -2.68 -8.21 2.82
CA ALA A 6 -2.07 -9.20 1.94
C ALA A 6 -0.65 -9.56 2.42
N THR A 7 0.14 -8.58 2.86
CA THR A 7 1.49 -8.77 3.40
C THR A 7 1.46 -9.63 4.66
N ALA A 8 0.51 -9.38 5.57
CA ALA A 8 0.25 -10.21 6.75
C ALA A 8 -0.22 -11.62 6.39
N ARG A 9 -1.23 -11.74 5.50
CA ARG A 9 -1.78 -13.05 5.05
C ARG A 9 -0.73 -13.97 4.45
N TRP A 10 0.25 -13.42 3.74
CA TRP A 10 1.27 -14.23 3.07
C TRP A 10 2.59 -14.30 3.85
N LYS A 11 2.64 -13.75 5.07
CA LYS A 11 3.85 -13.64 5.90
C LYS A 11 5.06 -13.13 5.10
N LYS A 12 4.81 -12.16 4.19
CA LYS A 12 5.85 -11.57 3.34
C LYS A 12 6.85 -10.78 4.19
N TRP A 13 6.41 -10.30 5.34
CA TRP A 13 7.25 -9.64 6.33
C TRP A 13 7.39 -10.48 7.60
N TRP A 14 8.57 -10.41 8.23
CA TRP A 14 8.94 -11.23 9.38
C TRP A 14 8.25 -10.77 10.67
N ASP A 15 7.97 -9.46 10.80
CA ASP A 15 7.28 -8.90 11.97
C ASP A 15 5.80 -8.62 11.67
N VAL A 16 5.01 -9.70 11.62
CA VAL A 16 3.57 -9.61 11.38
C VAL A 16 2.84 -8.91 12.54
N ASN A 17 3.41 -8.93 13.75
CA ASN A 17 2.81 -8.29 14.93
C ASN A 17 2.92 -6.78 14.85
N ALA A 18 4.09 -6.24 14.48
CA ALA A 18 4.25 -4.81 14.26
C ALA A 18 3.32 -4.30 13.15
N LEU A 19 3.19 -5.06 12.06
CA LEU A 19 2.26 -4.74 10.97
C LEU A 19 0.82 -4.67 11.49
N LYS A 20 0.41 -5.61 12.32
CA LYS A 20 -0.93 -5.63 12.90
C LYS A 20 -1.19 -4.39 13.78
N ILE A 21 -0.28 -4.07 14.68
CA ILE A 21 -0.39 -2.90 15.56
C ILE A 21 -0.55 -1.63 14.73
N GLN A 22 0.22 -1.52 13.65
CA GLN A 22 0.12 -0.42 12.70
C GLN A 22 -1.27 -0.34 12.06
N MET A 23 -1.81 -1.47 11.59
CA MET A 23 -3.12 -1.54 10.97
C MET A 23 -4.26 -1.19 11.93
N GLU A 24 -4.18 -1.67 13.19
CA GLU A 24 -5.11 -1.30 14.25
C GLU A 24 -5.03 0.19 14.56
N THR A 25 -3.82 0.75 14.70
CA THR A 25 -3.61 2.18 14.98
C THR A 25 -4.22 3.05 13.90
N TYR A 26 -4.00 2.76 12.62
CA TYR A 26 -4.57 3.55 11.54
C TYR A 26 -6.09 3.45 11.49
N CYS A 27 -6.66 2.28 11.75
CA CYS A 27 -8.10 2.12 11.81
C CYS A 27 -8.72 2.89 12.99
N GLU A 28 -8.09 2.86 14.17
CA GLU A 28 -8.52 3.63 15.35
C GLU A 28 -8.48 5.14 15.10
N ASN A 29 -7.50 5.60 14.32
CA ASN A 29 -7.38 6.99 13.88
C ASN A 29 -8.31 7.35 12.70
N GLY A 30 -9.16 6.42 12.24
CA GLY A 30 -10.23 6.69 11.28
C GLY A 30 -9.93 6.30 9.83
N LEU A 31 -8.87 5.53 9.55
CA LEU A 31 -8.60 5.02 8.20
C LEU A 31 -9.68 4.03 7.76
N GLN A 32 -10.54 4.44 6.84
CA GLN A 32 -11.58 3.58 6.26
C GLN A 32 -11.06 2.81 5.04
N PRO A 33 -11.67 1.67 4.66
CA PRO A 33 -11.25 0.93 3.47
C PRO A 33 -11.50 1.80 2.24
N TRP A 34 -10.81 1.50 1.16
CA TRP A 34 -11.12 2.11 -0.10
C TRP A 34 -12.57 1.78 -0.51
N THR A 35 -13.30 2.79 -0.97
CA THR A 35 -14.67 2.66 -1.51
C THR A 35 -14.85 3.65 -2.64
N SER A 36 -15.86 3.46 -3.50
CA SER A 36 -16.18 4.39 -4.60
C SER A 36 -16.50 5.82 -4.14
N LYS A 37 -16.73 6.04 -2.83
CA LYS A 37 -16.88 7.38 -2.26
C LYS A 37 -15.57 8.18 -2.23
N LYS A 38 -14.42 7.50 -2.33
CA LYS A 38 -13.08 8.12 -2.37
C LYS A 38 -12.66 8.53 -3.80
N LEU A 39 -13.57 8.48 -4.78
CA LEU A 39 -13.29 9.01 -6.11
C LEU A 39 -12.84 10.50 -6.00
N PRO A 40 -11.84 10.92 -6.79
CA PRO A 40 -11.32 10.27 -7.99
C PRO A 40 -10.16 9.28 -7.77
N TYR A 41 -9.82 8.92 -6.54
CA TYR A 41 -8.70 7.99 -6.29
C TYR A 41 -9.13 6.55 -6.62
N SER A 42 -8.39 5.89 -7.51
CA SER A 42 -8.66 4.51 -7.95
C SER A 42 -8.33 3.45 -6.89
N SER A 43 -7.43 3.75 -5.95
CA SER A 43 -7.05 2.84 -4.87
C SER A 43 -6.54 3.62 -3.64
N ASP A 44 -6.35 2.93 -2.51
CA ASP A 44 -5.63 3.45 -1.34
C ASP A 44 -4.09 3.31 -1.48
N VAL A 45 -3.63 2.59 -2.50
CA VAL A 45 -2.26 2.12 -2.67
C VAL A 45 -1.76 2.49 -4.07
N PRO A 46 -0.79 3.41 -4.21
CA PRO A 46 -0.18 3.69 -5.51
C PRO A 46 0.82 2.59 -5.89
N ASP A 47 0.36 1.57 -6.62
CA ASP A 47 1.24 0.53 -7.15
C ASP A 47 2.27 1.15 -8.13
N SER A 48 3.57 0.96 -7.83
CA SER A 48 4.71 1.51 -8.59
C SER A 48 4.72 3.05 -8.74
N ALA A 49 4.86 3.74 -7.61
CA ALA A 49 4.77 5.19 -7.52
C ALA A 49 6.05 5.94 -7.99
N LEU A 50 6.14 6.27 -9.28
CA LEU A 50 6.87 7.49 -9.68
C LEU A 50 5.95 8.70 -9.48
N ILE A 51 6.13 9.43 -8.38
CA ILE A 51 5.34 10.65 -8.10
C ILE A 51 6.05 11.85 -8.75
N LEU A 52 5.61 12.23 -9.96
CA LEU A 52 5.97 13.52 -10.56
C LEU A 52 5.04 14.60 -10.00
N ARG A 53 5.56 15.41 -9.06
CA ARG A 53 4.78 16.46 -8.39
C ARG A 53 5.18 17.86 -8.85
N LYS A 54 4.18 18.72 -9.04
CA LYS A 54 4.39 20.18 -9.02
C LYS A 54 4.52 20.63 -7.57
N HIS A 55 5.54 21.44 -7.27
CA HIS A 55 5.67 22.08 -5.96
C HIS A 55 4.57 23.13 -5.77
N GLY A 56 3.77 22.93 -4.73
CA GLY A 56 2.73 23.84 -4.29
C GLY A 56 2.48 23.62 -2.80
N VAL A 57 1.71 24.50 -2.16
CA VAL A 57 1.48 24.43 -0.71
C VAL A 57 0.88 23.09 -0.28
N GLY A 58 -0.16 22.62 -0.98
CA GLY A 58 -0.83 21.35 -0.66
C GLY A 58 0.05 20.12 -0.89
N SER A 59 0.80 20.07 -1.99
CA SER A 59 1.69 18.93 -2.31
C SER A 59 2.94 18.90 -1.42
N ASN A 60 3.44 20.06 -1.01
CA ASN A 60 4.53 20.14 -0.03
C ASN A 60 4.05 19.70 1.35
N LEU A 61 2.89 20.22 1.81
CA LEU A 61 2.29 19.82 3.09
C LEU A 61 2.02 18.31 3.14
N PHE A 62 1.41 17.76 2.08
CA PHE A 62 1.19 16.32 1.97
C PHE A 62 2.48 15.52 2.16
N SER A 63 3.55 15.91 1.48
CA SER A 63 4.83 15.21 1.62
C SER A 63 5.39 15.34 3.04
N CYS A 64 5.32 16.51 3.67
CA CYS A 64 5.76 16.68 5.06
C CYS A 64 4.99 15.75 6.02
N LEU A 65 3.66 15.76 5.95
CA LEU A 65 2.83 14.90 6.80
C LEU A 65 3.10 13.41 6.52
N MET A 66 3.24 13.04 5.25
CA MET A 66 3.62 11.68 4.85
C MET A 66 4.96 11.25 5.43
N PHE A 67 5.97 12.10 5.40
CA PHE A 67 7.28 11.79 5.97
C PHE A 67 7.21 11.60 7.49
N ASN A 68 6.40 12.40 8.19
CA ASN A 68 6.18 12.22 9.63
C ASN A 68 5.51 10.89 9.95
N GLU A 69 4.49 10.47 9.17
CA GLU A 69 3.83 9.18 9.37
C GLU A 69 4.75 7.99 9.07
N LEU A 70 5.63 8.11 8.07
CA LEU A 70 6.65 7.09 7.75
C LEU A 70 7.74 6.97 8.82
N GLU A 71 7.93 7.98 9.67
CA GLU A 71 8.80 7.88 10.84
C GLU A 71 8.12 7.11 11.99
N ALA A 72 6.80 7.27 12.14
CA ALA A 72 6.03 6.61 13.19
C ALA A 72 5.92 5.09 13.01
N PHE A 73 5.78 4.62 11.76
CA PHE A 73 5.67 3.21 11.43
C PHE A 73 6.55 2.81 10.25
N ASN A 74 7.03 1.56 10.24
CA ASN A 74 8.00 1.07 9.24
C ASN A 74 7.50 1.29 7.79
N PRO A 75 8.30 1.91 6.89
CA PRO A 75 7.89 2.34 5.54
C PRO A 75 7.59 1.22 4.53
N ARG A 76 7.45 -0.04 4.97
CA ARG A 76 7.28 -1.18 4.07
C ARG A 76 5.84 -1.34 3.57
N ASP A 77 4.88 -0.69 4.22
CA ASP A 77 3.50 -0.61 3.74
C ASP A 77 3.12 0.79 3.26
N GLN A 78 2.02 0.86 2.51
CA GLN A 78 1.54 2.09 1.91
C GLN A 78 0.37 2.71 2.70
N LEU A 79 0.20 2.38 3.99
CA LEU A 79 -0.94 2.85 4.80
C LEU A 79 -0.88 4.35 5.09
N ALA A 80 0.30 4.87 5.38
CA ALA A 80 0.52 6.30 5.59
C ALA A 80 -0.03 7.12 4.41
N PHE A 81 0.16 6.65 3.18
CA PHE A 81 -0.29 7.33 1.97
C PHE A 81 -1.80 7.57 1.96
N ALA A 82 -2.56 6.49 2.15
CA ALA A 82 -4.01 6.56 2.21
C ALA A 82 -4.48 7.44 3.38
N PHE A 83 -3.86 7.27 4.55
CA PHE A 83 -4.21 7.99 5.76
C PHE A 83 -4.04 9.50 5.60
N VAL A 84 -2.84 9.97 5.27
CA VAL A 84 -2.59 11.41 5.11
C VAL A 84 -3.47 11.98 3.98
N ARG A 85 -3.58 11.29 2.85
CA ARG A 85 -4.43 11.73 1.73
C ARG A 85 -5.88 11.92 2.17
N ASP A 86 -6.43 10.99 2.94
CA ASP A 86 -7.82 11.01 3.39
C ASP A 86 -8.06 12.12 4.44
N HIS A 87 -7.05 12.52 5.20
CA HIS A 87 -7.15 13.62 6.17
C HIS A 87 -6.86 15.02 5.58
N MET A 88 -6.33 15.12 4.36
CA MET A 88 -6.07 16.41 3.72
C MET A 88 -7.37 17.16 3.36
N ASN A 89 -7.37 18.47 3.65
CA ASN A 89 -8.40 19.41 3.24
C ASN A 89 -7.74 20.73 2.78
N PRO A 90 -7.92 21.18 1.51
CA PRO A 90 -8.70 20.55 0.45
C PRO A 90 -8.06 19.23 -0.04
N LYS A 91 -8.89 18.38 -0.67
CA LYS A 91 -8.43 17.10 -1.24
C LYS A 91 -7.38 17.31 -2.32
N LEU A 92 -6.36 16.45 -2.32
CA LEU A 92 -5.27 16.51 -3.28
C LEU A 92 -5.70 16.03 -4.66
N LYS A 93 -5.25 16.70 -5.72
CA LYS A 93 -5.39 16.20 -7.09
C LYS A 93 -4.18 15.31 -7.40
N LEU A 94 -4.40 14.00 -7.38
CA LEU A 94 -3.38 12.99 -7.65
C LEU A 94 -3.75 12.24 -8.92
N ASN A 95 -2.76 12.02 -9.79
CA ASN A 95 -2.89 11.15 -10.94
C ASN A 95 -2.41 9.76 -10.52
N MET A 96 -3.34 8.82 -10.40
CA MET A 96 -3.07 7.42 -10.08
C MET A 96 -3.32 6.59 -11.34
N PHE A 97 -2.36 5.77 -11.72
CA PHE A 97 -2.47 4.89 -12.89
C PHE A 97 -2.66 3.45 -12.42
N GLU A 98 -3.41 2.69 -13.20
CA GLU A 98 -3.51 1.25 -12.99
C GLU A 98 -2.17 0.57 -13.35
N VAL A 99 -1.88 -0.55 -12.67
CA VAL A 99 -0.60 -1.27 -12.75
C VAL A 99 -0.20 -1.59 -14.19
N GLU A 100 -1.17 -2.01 -15.00
CA GLU A 100 -0.95 -2.38 -16.40
C GLU A 100 -0.47 -1.19 -17.25
N VAL A 101 -0.92 0.03 -16.93
CA VAL A 101 -0.56 1.24 -17.68
C VAL A 101 0.89 1.64 -17.39
N PHE A 102 1.34 1.53 -16.13
CA PHE A 102 2.72 1.86 -15.79
C PHE A 102 3.72 0.88 -16.42
N GLU A 103 3.42 -0.42 -16.42
CA GLU A 103 4.27 -1.41 -17.10
C GLU A 103 4.39 -1.12 -18.59
N GLN A 104 3.28 -0.81 -19.26
CA GLN A 104 3.27 -0.43 -20.67
C GLN A 104 4.09 0.85 -20.93
N VAL A 105 3.88 1.91 -20.15
CA VAL A 105 4.61 3.17 -20.28
C VAL A 105 6.11 3.00 -19.99
N ALA A 106 6.47 2.21 -18.98
CA ALA A 106 7.86 1.94 -18.63
C ALA A 106 8.57 1.08 -19.69
N LEU A 107 7.87 0.10 -20.28
CA LEU A 107 8.36 -0.69 -21.41
C LEU A 107 8.55 0.19 -22.65
N GLU A 108 7.57 1.01 -23.00
CA GLU A 108 7.65 1.94 -24.13
C GLU A 108 8.80 2.93 -23.96
N TYR A 109 8.98 3.51 -22.77
CA TYR A 109 10.10 4.39 -22.46
C TYR A 109 11.45 3.69 -22.59
N ARG A 110 11.57 2.43 -22.12
CA ARG A 110 12.79 1.62 -22.30
C ARG A 110 13.16 1.40 -23.76
N HIS A 111 12.17 1.22 -24.64
CA HIS A 111 12.40 1.05 -26.08
C HIS A 111 12.70 2.38 -26.81
N ASN A 112 12.33 3.52 -26.22
CA ASN A 112 12.59 4.87 -26.75
C ASN A 112 13.90 5.51 -26.24
N LEU A 113 14.60 4.88 -25.29
CA LEU A 113 15.97 5.27 -24.93
C LEU A 113 16.90 4.89 -26.08
N LYS A 114 17.28 5.87 -26.91
CA LYS A 114 18.31 5.67 -27.95
C LYS A 114 19.55 5.04 -27.30
N HIS A 115 19.82 3.79 -27.67
CA HIS A 115 20.97 3.03 -27.23
C HIS A 115 22.22 3.65 -27.86
N SER A 116 22.89 4.56 -27.15
CA SER A 116 24.31 4.82 -27.40
C SER A 116 25.12 3.73 -26.68
N GLY A 117 25.38 2.64 -27.41
CA GLY A 117 26.47 1.69 -27.15
C GLY A 117 26.43 0.84 -25.88
N GLY A 118 26.19 -0.47 -26.02
CA GLY A 118 26.68 -1.46 -25.05
C GLY A 118 25.84 -2.73 -24.94
N LYS A 119 26.28 -3.80 -25.62
CA LYS A 119 25.80 -5.19 -25.50
C LYS A 119 25.79 -5.68 -24.05
N GLY A 120 24.74 -6.39 -23.62
CA GLY A 120 24.73 -7.06 -22.31
C GLY A 120 23.47 -7.88 -21.99
N THR A 121 23.38 -9.07 -22.58
CA THR A 121 22.93 -10.34 -21.97
C THR A 121 21.69 -10.35 -21.04
N SER A 122 20.57 -10.84 -21.59
CA SER A 122 19.39 -11.31 -20.86
C SER A 122 19.75 -12.48 -19.93
N THR A 123 19.68 -12.27 -18.61
CA THR A 123 19.69 -13.35 -17.61
C THR A 123 18.29 -13.55 -17.06
N ASN A 124 17.61 -14.58 -17.56
CA ASN A 124 16.39 -15.11 -16.96
C ASN A 124 16.76 -15.82 -15.65
N LEU A 125 16.77 -15.09 -14.53
CA LEU A 125 16.75 -15.68 -13.19
C LEU A 125 15.30 -15.81 -12.71
N VAL A 126 14.62 -16.86 -13.15
CA VAL A 126 13.38 -17.32 -12.50
C VAL A 126 13.77 -17.92 -11.16
N SER A 127 13.71 -17.09 -10.12
CA SER A 127 13.85 -17.53 -8.73
C SER A 127 12.73 -18.51 -8.39
N LYS A 128 13.10 -19.69 -7.88
CA LYS A 128 12.16 -20.74 -7.45
C LYS A 128 11.24 -20.20 -6.35
N ASN A 129 9.97 -19.96 -6.67
CA ASN A 129 8.95 -19.57 -5.69
C ASN A 129 8.82 -20.65 -4.59
N LYS A 130 9.35 -20.38 -3.40
CA LYS A 130 8.89 -21.06 -2.17
C LYS A 130 7.39 -20.79 -2.06
N ARG A 131 6.57 -21.85 -2.02
CA ARG A 131 5.12 -21.73 -1.78
C ARG A 131 4.91 -20.99 -0.46
N THR A 132 4.47 -19.74 -0.51
CA THR A 132 4.08 -18.96 0.67
C THR A 132 2.84 -19.59 1.27
N LYS A 133 2.92 -20.07 2.52
CA LYS A 133 1.76 -20.62 3.22
C LYS A 133 0.91 -19.45 3.73
N ARG A 134 -0.38 -19.45 3.40
CA ARG A 134 -1.34 -18.49 3.95
C ARG A 134 -1.34 -18.58 5.47
N ALA A 135 -1.36 -17.43 6.11
CA ALA A 135 -1.36 -17.28 7.55
C ALA A 135 -2.77 -17.56 8.12
N ASN A 136 -2.86 -18.04 9.37
CA ASN A 136 -4.14 -18.35 10.01
C ASN A 136 -4.89 -17.03 10.37
N PRO A 137 -6.21 -16.90 10.13
CA PRO A 137 -7.03 -15.77 10.60
C PRO A 137 -6.85 -15.38 12.07
N ASP A 138 -6.47 -16.33 12.94
CA ASP A 138 -6.13 -16.06 14.35
C ASP A 138 -5.08 -14.96 14.55
N LEU A 139 -4.27 -14.66 13.51
CA LEU A 139 -3.33 -13.55 13.52
C LEU A 139 -3.99 -12.18 13.70
N LEU A 140 -5.27 -12.04 13.35
CA LEU A 140 -6.03 -10.81 13.56
C LEU A 140 -6.48 -10.60 15.00
N PHE A 141 -6.33 -11.60 15.89
CA PHE A 141 -6.72 -11.49 17.30
C PHE A 141 -5.49 -11.30 18.21
N VAL A 142 -5.46 -10.27 19.06
CA VAL A 142 -4.36 -10.05 20.03
C VAL A 142 -4.80 -10.61 21.38
N ASN A 143 -4.00 -11.50 22.00
CA ASN A 143 -4.20 -11.99 23.37
C ASN A 143 -5.60 -12.57 23.67
N GLY A 144 -6.29 -13.15 22.67
CA GLY A 144 -7.64 -13.68 22.87
C GLY A 144 -8.72 -12.61 23.13
N SER A 145 -8.41 -11.32 23.02
CA SER A 145 -9.42 -10.26 23.04
C SER A 145 -10.00 -10.12 21.63
N CYS A 146 -11.27 -10.50 21.51
CA CYS A 146 -12.07 -10.50 20.29
C CYS A 146 -12.38 -9.10 19.72
N CYS A 147 -11.98 -8.05 20.42
CA CYS A 147 -12.88 -6.91 20.61
C CYS A 147 -12.20 -5.56 20.35
N SER A 148 -11.23 -5.49 19.41
CA SER A 148 -10.80 -4.19 18.89
C SER A 148 -11.97 -3.54 18.13
N ARG A 149 -12.14 -2.21 18.23
CA ARG A 149 -13.18 -1.48 17.45
C ARG A 149 -13.02 -1.68 15.94
N CYS A 150 -11.83 -2.11 15.54
CA CYS A 150 -11.40 -2.38 14.18
C CYS A 150 -11.57 -3.84 13.75
N GLN A 151 -12.03 -4.74 14.61
CA GLN A 151 -12.11 -6.17 14.28
C GLN A 151 -13.00 -6.44 13.07
N ASN A 152 -14.19 -5.83 13.02
CA ASN A 152 -15.10 -5.99 11.88
C ASN A 152 -14.47 -5.48 10.58
N TYR A 153 -13.80 -4.33 10.66
CA TYR A 153 -13.05 -3.76 9.56
C TYR A 153 -11.93 -4.71 9.08
N LEU A 154 -11.09 -5.21 9.98
CA LEU A 154 -10.00 -6.13 9.65
C LEU A 154 -10.52 -7.47 9.11
N ASN A 155 -11.63 -8.00 9.64
CA ASN A 155 -12.25 -9.24 9.16
C ASN A 155 -12.79 -9.10 7.72
N ILE A 156 -13.47 -7.98 7.42
CA ILE A 156 -13.89 -7.65 6.05
C ILE A 156 -12.67 -7.64 5.13
N MET A 157 -11.60 -6.97 5.55
CA MET A 157 -10.36 -6.92 4.77
C MET A 157 -9.61 -8.27 4.73
N TRP A 158 -9.93 -9.25 5.59
CA TRP A 158 -9.38 -10.61 5.58
C TRP A 158 -10.14 -11.57 4.67
N GLY A 159 -11.32 -11.17 4.19
CA GLY A 159 -12.18 -12.00 3.34
C GLY A 159 -13.01 -13.01 4.13
N GLU A 160 -13.17 -12.81 5.44
CA GLU A 160 -14.18 -13.51 6.24
C GLU A 160 -15.48 -12.71 6.19
N SER A 161 -16.15 -12.75 5.03
CA SER A 161 -17.56 -12.40 4.99
C SER A 161 -18.35 -13.58 5.59
N HIS A 162 -18.70 -13.49 6.87
CA HIS A 162 -19.81 -14.28 7.39
C HIS A 162 -21.10 -13.74 6.74
N ASN A 163 -21.58 -14.45 5.72
CA ASN A 163 -23.00 -14.48 5.40
C ASN A 163 -23.68 -15.53 6.27
#